data_AF-A0A915IE94-F1
#
_entry.id   AF-A0A915IE94-F1
#
_cell.length_a   1.000
_cell.length_b   1.000
_cell.length_c   1.000
_cell.angle_alpha   90.00
_cell.angle_beta   90.00
_cell.angle_gamma   90.00
#
_symmetry.space_group_name_H-M   'P 1'
#
loop_
_entity.id
_entity.type
_entity.pdbx_description
1 polymer ?
#
loop_
_entity_poly.entity_id
_entity_poly.type
_entity_poly.pdbx_seq_one_letter_code
_entity_poly.pdbx_strand_id
1 'polypeptide(L)'
;PKDFERTGYPIRTLAAGCFHLAGKTEEDLLKIRDIINVFHVMIHDDKIMDIDENYWEIREGLGKIEMLILRVLKFRVWRELPH
;
A
#
# COMPACT_ATOMS: atom_id res chain seq x y z
N PRO A 1 4.96 -15.40 8.71
CA PRO A 1 4.67 -14.33 9.70
C PRO A 1 5.83 -13.94 10.64
N LYS A 2 7.10 -14.28 10.32
CA LYS A 2 8.30 -13.73 11.00
C LYS A 2 9.12 -12.81 10.09
N ASP A 3 8.79 -12.74 8.81
CA ASP A 3 9.52 -11.95 7.82
C ASP A 3 9.06 -10.48 7.80
N PHE A 4 7.86 -10.19 8.30
CA PHE A 4 7.30 -8.85 8.27
C PHE A 4 7.98 -7.88 9.25
N GLU A 5 8.31 -8.34 10.47
CA GLU A 5 9.05 -7.55 11.45
C GLU A 5 10.50 -7.25 11.02
N ARG A 6 11.05 -8.03 10.07
CA ARG A 6 12.43 -7.88 9.59
C ARG A 6 12.61 -6.89 8.43
N THR A 7 11.52 -6.41 7.83
CA THR A 7 11.61 -5.59 6.62
C THR A 7 11.80 -4.10 6.90
N GLY A 8 11.67 -3.64 8.14
CA GLY A 8 11.87 -2.25 8.53
C GLY A 8 10.83 -1.27 7.96
N TYR A 9 9.79 -1.76 7.29
CA TYR A 9 8.72 -0.91 6.75
C TYR A 9 7.65 -0.62 7.80
N PRO A 10 7.19 0.63 7.93
CA PRO A 10 6.05 0.96 8.77
C PRO A 10 4.81 0.17 8.34
N ILE A 11 4.03 -0.32 9.31
CA ILE A 11 2.79 -1.09 9.06
C ILE A 11 1.80 -0.38 8.12
N ARG A 12 1.89 0.95 8.03
CA ARG A 12 1.05 1.79 7.17
C ARG A 12 1.43 1.69 5.70
N THR A 13 2.72 1.65 5.38
CA THR A 13 3.18 1.46 4.00
C THR A 13 2.83 0.07 3.51
N LEU A 14 2.86 -0.91 4.42
CA LEU A 14 2.34 -2.26 4.16
C LEU A 14 0.84 -2.25 3.88
N ALA A 15 0.04 -1.63 4.76
CA ALA A 15 -1.40 -1.53 4.58
C ALA A 15 -1.77 -0.84 3.26
N ALA A 16 -1.10 0.27 2.94
CA ALA A 16 -1.27 0.97 1.67
C ALA A 16 -0.93 0.08 0.47
N GLY A 17 0.16 -0.69 0.55
CA GLY A 17 0.58 -1.62 -0.51
C GLY A 17 -0.42 -2.75 -0.72
N CYS A 18 -0.97 -3.29 0.38
CA CYS A 18 -2.04 -4.29 0.33
C CYS A 18 -3.32 -3.73 -0.31
N PHE A 19 -3.73 -2.52 0.07
CA PHE A 19 -4.91 -1.85 -0.51
C PHE A 19 -4.73 -1.56 -2.00
N HIS A 20 -3.56 -1.06 -2.40
CA HIS A 20 -3.26 -0.80 -3.81
C HIS A 20 -3.26 -2.10 -4.64
N LEU A 21 -2.71 -3.18 -4.09
CA LEU A 21 -2.72 -4.48 -4.74
C LEU A 21 -4.14 -5.06 -4.85
N ALA A 22 -4.94 -4.94 -3.78
CA ALA A 22 -6.33 -5.40 -3.74
C ALA A 22 -7.21 -4.66 -4.75
N GLY A 23 -7.07 -3.34 -4.87
CA GLY A 23 -7.80 -2.56 -5.88
C GLY A 23 -7.51 -3.05 -7.31
N LYS A 24 -6.23 -3.33 -7.62
CA LYS A 24 -5.87 -3.88 -8.93
C LYS A 24 -6.43 -5.28 -9.20
N THR A 25 -6.64 -6.10 -8.16
CA THR A 25 -7.10 -7.48 -8.31
C THR A 25 -8.62 -7.60 -8.40
N GLU A 26 -9.35 -6.68 -7.76
CA GLU A 26 -10.82 -6.59 -7.79
C GLU A 26 -11.34 -5.64 -8.90
N GLU A 27 -10.46 -5.20 -9.82
CA GLU A 27 -10.73 -4.19 -10.88
C GLU A 27 -11.22 -2.82 -10.39
N ASP A 28 -11.11 -2.54 -9.09
CA ASP A 28 -11.34 -1.22 -8.52
C ASP A 28 -10.11 -0.32 -8.76
N LEU A 29 -10.26 0.64 -9.69
CA LEU A 29 -9.22 1.61 -10.05
C LEU A 29 -8.98 2.65 -8.95
N LEU A 30 -8.43 2.20 -7.82
CA LEU A 30 -7.96 3.07 -6.75
C LEU A 30 -6.74 3.84 -7.23
N LYS A 31 -6.83 5.17 -7.26
CA LYS A 31 -5.69 6.02 -7.60
C LYS A 31 -4.69 5.95 -6.45
N ILE A 32 -3.43 5.70 -6.79
CA ILE A 32 -2.31 5.68 -5.84
C ILE A 32 -2.24 6.96 -4.98
N ARG A 33 -2.66 8.11 -5.54
CA ARG A 33 -2.73 9.38 -4.84
C ARG A 33 -3.78 9.39 -3.72
N ASP A 34 -4.96 8.81 -3.98
CA ASP A 34 -6.04 8.77 -3.01
C ASP A 34 -5.67 7.83 -1.86
N ILE A 35 -5.02 6.71 -2.17
CA ILE A 35 -4.44 5.81 -1.16
C ILE A 35 -3.44 6.58 -0.29
N ILE A 36 -2.41 7.20 -0.88
CA ILE A 36 -1.40 7.95 -0.13
C ILE A 36 -2.04 9.05 0.73
N ASN A 37 -3.02 9.79 0.20
CA ASN A 37 -3.73 10.83 0.92
C ASN A 37 -4.54 10.29 2.10
N VAL A 38 -5.28 9.19 1.94
CA VAL A 38 -6.05 8.58 3.03
C VAL A 38 -5.11 8.12 4.15
N PHE A 39 -3.99 7.48 3.82
CA PHE A 39 -3.01 7.05 4.81
C PHE A 39 -2.28 8.24 5.46
N HIS A 40 -2.15 9.37 4.77
CA HIS A 40 -1.54 10.58 5.30
C HIS A 40 -2.48 11.33 6.28
N VAL A 41 -3.74 11.53 5.87
CA VAL A 41 -4.81 12.17 6.65
C VAL A 41 -5.12 11.38 7.93
N MET A 42 -5.04 10.05 7.89
CA MET A 42 -5.18 9.19 9.08
C MET A 42 -4.17 9.50 10.20
N ILE A 43 -3.06 10.18 9.89
CA ILE A 43 -1.95 10.45 10.83
C ILE A 43 -1.81 11.95 11.12
N HIS A 44 -2.04 12.80 10.11
CA HIS A 44 -1.87 14.23 10.19
C HIS A 44 -3.24 14.89 10.05
N ASP A 45 -3.62 15.73 11.03
CA ASP A 45 -4.87 16.50 11.15
C ASP A 45 -5.44 17.02 9.81
N ASP A 46 -6.10 16.14 9.06
CA ASP A 46 -6.86 16.41 7.84
C ASP A 46 -6.14 17.16 6.70
N LYS A 47 -4.81 17.22 6.70
CA LYS A 47 -4.07 17.87 5.61
C LYS A 47 -3.79 16.89 4.48
N ILE A 48 -4.18 17.26 3.26
CA ILE A 48 -3.81 16.54 2.03
C ILE A 48 -2.29 16.69 1.81
N MET A 49 -1.64 15.59 1.39
CA MET A 49 -0.21 15.61 1.10
C MET A 49 0.08 16.47 -0.14
N ASP A 50 1.04 17.38 -0.01
CA ASP A 50 1.56 18.17 -1.12
C ASP A 50 2.37 17.25 -2.06
N ILE A 51 2.36 17.51 -3.38
CA ILE A 51 3.21 16.75 -4.32
C ILE A 51 4.63 17.29 -4.21
N ASP A 52 5.36 16.77 -3.23
CA ASP A 52 6.76 17.11 -2.94
C ASP A 52 7.67 15.89 -3.11
N GLU A 53 8.95 16.03 -2.78
CA GLU A 53 9.95 14.95 -2.83
C GLU A 53 9.53 13.76 -1.94
N ASN A 54 8.94 14.03 -0.78
CA ASN A 54 8.44 13.02 0.15
C ASN A 54 7.26 12.21 -0.43
N TYR A 55 6.36 12.83 -1.19
CA TYR A 55 5.33 12.10 -1.95
C TYR A 55 5.95 11.09 -2.92
N TRP A 56 7.01 11.49 -3.64
CA TRP A 56 7.69 10.59 -4.58
C TRP A 56 8.40 9.44 -3.89
N GLU A 57 9.06 9.71 -2.76
CA GLU A 57 9.69 8.67 -1.93
C GLU A 57 8.67 7.64 -1.42
N ILE A 58 7.52 8.10 -0.91
CA ILE A 58 6.45 7.23 -0.43
C ILE A 58 5.88 6.40 -1.59
N ARG A 59 5.68 7.02 -2.76
CA ARG A 59 5.20 6.32 -3.96
C ARG A 59 6.16 5.22 -4.42
N GLU A 60 7.46 5.49 -4.43
CA GLU A 60 8.47 4.48 -4.76
C GLU A 60 8.51 3.35 -3.72
N GLY A 61 8.43 3.70 -2.43
CA GLY A 61 8.32 2.75 -1.34
C GLY A 61 7.11 1.83 -1.47
N LEU A 62 5.97 2.39 -1.90
CA LEU A 62 4.75 1.63 -2.14
C LEU A 62 4.93 0.59 -3.25
N GLY A 63 5.58 0.96 -4.36
CA GLY A 63 5.88 0.02 -5.44
C GLY A 63 6.80 -1.13 -5.00
N LYS A 64 7.80 -0.83 -4.16
CA LYS A 64 8.70 -1.85 -3.59
C LYS A 64 7.95 -2.81 -2.66
N ILE A 65 7.06 -2.29 -1.80
CA ILE A 65 6.25 -3.11 -0.90
C ILE A 65 5.24 -3.94 -1.68
N GLU A 66 4.61 -3.39 -2.71
CA GLU A 66 3.67 -4.14 -3.56
C GLU A 66 4.35 -5.38 -4.16
N MET A 67 5.56 -5.21 -4.72
CA MET A 67 6.35 -6.35 -5.21
C MET A 67 6.72 -7.34 -4.10
N LEU A 68 7.03 -6.86 -2.90
CA LEU A 68 7.32 -7.71 -1.75
C LEU A 68 6.09 -8.55 -1.36
N ILE A 69 4.92 -7.93 -1.25
CA ILE A 69 3.65 -8.61 -0.93
C ILE A 69 3.35 -9.67 -1.97
N LEU A 70 3.46 -9.34 -3.27
CA LEU A 70 3.27 -10.29 -4.36
C LEU A 70 4.18 -11.53 -4.23
N ARG A 71 5.47 -11.32 -3.92
CA ARG A 71 6.43 -12.41 -3.70
C ARG A 71 6.06 -13.25 -2.48
N VAL A 72 5.67 -12.62 -1.37
CA VAL A 72 5.25 -13.31 -0.15
C VAL A 72 3.99 -14.14 -0.39
N LEU A 73 3.02 -13.61 -1.11
CA LEU A 73 1.79 -14.30 -1.50
C LEU A 73 2.01 -15.31 -2.65
N LYS A 74 3.23 -15.40 -3.20
CA LYS A 74 3.55 -16.24 -4.37
C LYS A 74 2.59 -15.98 -5.54
N PHE A 75 2.23 -14.71 -5.75
CA PHE A 75 1.28 -14.26 -6.77
C PHE A 75 -0.12 -14.88 -6.65
N ARG A 76 -0.46 -15.48 -5.49
CA ARG A 76 -1.82 -15.95 -5.17
C ARG A 76 -2.64 -14.79 -4.62
N VAL A 77 -2.99 -13.87 -5.51
CA VAL A 77 -3.74 -12.65 -5.18
C VAL A 77 -5.25 -12.81 -5.36
N TRP A 78 -5.69 -13.81 -6.13
CA TRP A 78 -7.09 -14.15 -6.27
C TRP A 78 -7.57 -14.99 -5.08
N ARG A 79 -8.66 -14.58 -4.44
CA ARG A 79 -9.28 -15.24 -3.29
C ARG A 79 -10.79 -15.22 -3.47
N GLU A 80 -11.43 -16.38 -3.39
CA GLU A 80 -12.87 -16.42 -3.09
C GLU A 80 -13.06 -16.08 -1.61
N LEU A 81 -13.57 -14.87 -1.37
CA LEU A 81 -14.09 -14.50 -0.06
C LEU A 81 -15.49 -15.11 0.08
N PRO A 82 -15.84 -15.68 1.25
CA PRO A 82 -17.14 -16.34 1.44
C PRO A 82 -18.37 -15.39 1.50
N HIS A 83 -18.26 -14.14 1.04
CA HIS A 83 -19.35 -13.15 0.98
C HIS A 83 -18.90 -11.90 0.21
#